data_AF-Q6CBM8-F1
#
_entry.id   AF-Q6CBM8-F1
#
_cell.length_a   1.000
_cell.length_b   1.000
_cell.length_c   1.000
_cell.angle_alpha   90.00
_cell.angle_beta   90.00
_cell.angle_gamma   90.00
#
_symmetry.space_group_name_H-M   'P 1'
#
loop_
_entity.id
_entity.type
_entity.pdbx_description
1 polymer ?
#
loop_
_entity_poly.entity_id
_entity_poly.type
_entity_poly.pdbx_seq_one_letter_code
_entity_poly.pdbx_strand_id
1 'polypeptide(L)'
;MAGIDPETHVAEIEAAASHPPLLPPLIPSITTGTSFANVWGALNRFSIDQGFVFALYRSRGSNNGSDPFVRKIMRCCRPDCTYKVDIRDYGGGRADLVYDSSSRNEHNHKTDGSDVTEGVSALIDKVERGRQKKNPDFEDENLPPGTVQNSKLHLWKMINDWAKKDGFVFRYKSIGGKKKNNKQYLRFVCCRSGEDGQACGYNISVTKHGDTNWTVNQTRNLSVHNHSLCPIDQLSRDQRNLIYDIEKRILQLDPQYCPDYLPAKRSFRHREDLERYLNDFSLNYKSDGVPFYFGWVKKDTNTSKSGADSGGTPTETITYACSRYRKPTKLRPCVGTECPVKVNVYKDVDGVWHLRHAPYQDNVTGHNHAPADSKWSVMVHRRLSSEERQYIKESTEQGMTPTQIAQVLKQRGNEAITNRRVSGLIFEMKRTAARKKRKLDSKDLRHDDNDAERPNYVE
;
A
#
# COMPACT_ATOMS: atom_id res chain seq x y z
N MET A 1 5.10 34.03 24.45
CA MET A 1 5.27 33.13 25.61
C MET A 1 5.96 31.88 25.07
N ALA A 2 7.16 31.56 25.56
CA ALA A 2 7.83 30.32 25.16
C ALA A 2 6.99 29.13 25.67
N GLY A 3 6.59 28.22 24.78
CA GLY A 3 5.95 26.98 25.20
C GLY A 3 6.94 26.18 26.02
N ILE A 4 6.61 25.91 27.27
CA ILE A 4 7.40 25.04 28.14
C ILE A 4 7.15 23.60 27.67
N ASP A 5 8.22 22.81 27.59
CA ASP A 5 8.22 21.43 27.11
C ASP A 5 7.42 20.52 28.07
N PRO A 6 6.40 19.78 27.59
CA PRO A 6 5.68 18.78 28.37
C PRO A 6 6.59 17.76 29.08
N GLU A 7 7.76 17.42 28.52
CA GLU A 7 8.72 16.50 29.14
C GLU A 7 9.31 17.08 30.43
N THR A 8 9.47 18.40 30.53
CA THR A 8 9.99 19.05 31.74
C THR A 8 9.00 18.88 32.91
N HIS A 9 7.70 18.90 32.63
CA HIS A 9 6.67 18.68 33.66
C HIS A 9 6.48 17.20 34.02
N VAL A 10 6.65 16.28 33.06
CA VAL A 10 6.71 14.85 33.37
C VAL A 10 7.90 14.57 34.29
N ALA A 11 9.07 15.13 33.99
CA ALA A 11 10.25 15.04 34.85
C ALA A 11 10.03 15.68 36.23
N GLU A 12 9.31 16.80 36.34
CA GLU A 12 8.94 17.39 37.65
C GLU A 12 7.98 16.48 38.44
N ILE A 13 6.99 15.87 37.78
CA ILE A 13 6.05 14.91 38.39
C ILE A 13 6.78 13.62 38.80
N GLU A 14 7.70 13.12 37.97
CA GLU A 14 8.51 11.93 38.22
C GLU A 14 9.55 12.15 39.32
N ALA A 15 10.26 13.30 39.30
CA ALA A 15 11.22 13.67 40.32
C ALA A 15 10.53 13.84 41.68
N ALA A 16 9.37 14.48 41.69
CA ALA A 16 8.49 14.58 42.84
C ALA A 16 8.07 13.19 43.37
N ALA A 17 7.84 12.21 42.50
CA ALA A 17 7.40 10.86 42.88
C ALA A 17 8.54 9.87 43.24
N SER A 18 9.81 10.20 42.94
CA SER A 18 10.97 9.29 43.09
C SER A 18 11.43 9.04 44.54
N HIS A 19 10.70 9.52 45.56
CA HIS A 19 11.00 9.29 46.97
C HIS A 19 10.00 8.31 47.60
N PRO A 20 10.42 7.06 47.89
CA PRO A 20 9.61 6.14 48.67
C PRO A 20 9.80 6.35 50.19
N PRO A 21 8.76 6.18 51.03
CA PRO A 21 7.34 6.08 50.70
C PRO A 21 6.63 7.40 51.04
N LEU A 22 5.43 7.58 50.49
CA LEU A 22 4.44 8.62 50.80
C LEU A 22 4.42 9.79 49.82
N LEU A 23 3.51 9.62 48.86
CA LEU A 23 2.79 10.65 48.12
C LEU A 23 3.63 11.46 47.13
N PRO A 24 3.08 11.81 45.94
CA PRO A 24 3.63 12.95 45.22
C PRO A 24 3.64 14.13 46.21
N PRO A 25 4.75 14.87 46.37
CA PRO A 25 4.86 15.98 47.29
C PRO A 25 3.61 16.85 47.18
N LEU A 26 3.12 17.31 48.32
CA LEU A 26 2.00 18.25 48.46
C LEU A 26 2.37 19.58 47.78
N ILE A 27 2.50 19.57 46.45
CA ILE A 27 2.61 20.76 45.63
C ILE A 27 1.16 21.26 45.56
N PRO A 28 0.82 22.41 46.17
CA PRO A 28 -0.57 22.84 46.32
C PRO A 28 -1.29 22.98 44.97
N SER A 29 -0.52 23.24 43.91
CA SER A 29 -0.97 23.23 42.52
C SER A 29 0.22 23.13 41.59
N ILE A 30 0.19 22.21 40.62
CA ILE A 30 1.12 22.23 39.48
C ILE A 30 0.39 22.93 38.33
N THR A 31 0.89 24.11 37.94
CA THR A 31 0.42 24.82 36.75
C THR A 31 1.13 24.19 35.57
N THR A 32 0.43 23.40 34.77
CA THR A 32 1.11 22.54 33.77
C THR A 32 1.37 23.25 32.44
N GLY A 33 0.77 24.42 32.24
CA GLY A 33 0.85 25.16 30.97
C GLY A 33 0.33 24.38 29.76
N THR A 34 -0.33 23.23 29.97
CA THR A 34 -0.70 22.28 28.92
C THR A 34 -2.16 21.87 29.04
N SER A 35 -2.70 21.24 27.99
CA SER A 35 -4.12 20.91 27.92
C SER A 35 -4.52 19.85 28.96
N PHE A 36 -5.80 19.79 29.33
CA PHE A 36 -6.34 18.70 30.15
C PHE A 36 -6.01 17.31 29.59
N ALA A 37 -5.96 17.17 28.26
CA ALA A 37 -5.56 15.94 27.59
C ALA A 37 -4.19 15.46 28.05
N ASN A 38 -3.24 16.39 28.05
CA ASN A 38 -1.84 16.14 28.33
C ASN A 38 -1.63 15.85 29.82
N VAL A 39 -2.28 16.61 30.71
CA VAL A 39 -2.26 16.34 32.15
C VAL A 39 -2.83 14.96 32.46
N TRP A 40 -3.99 14.60 31.87
CA TRP A 40 -4.58 13.28 32.09
C TRP A 40 -3.69 12.17 31.54
N GLY A 41 -3.11 12.33 30.34
CA GLY A 41 -2.19 11.35 29.79
C GLY A 41 -0.92 11.16 30.62
N ALA A 42 -0.31 12.24 31.11
CA ALA A 42 0.85 12.19 32.00
C ALA A 42 0.53 11.45 33.31
N LEU A 43 -0.61 11.78 33.94
CA LEU A 43 -1.08 11.08 35.15
C LEU A 43 -1.28 9.58 34.91
N ASN A 44 -1.84 9.21 33.75
CA ASN A 44 -2.09 7.81 33.44
C ASN A 44 -0.82 7.05 33.06
N ARG A 45 0.15 7.68 32.38
CA ARG A 45 1.49 7.11 32.14
C ARG A 45 2.15 6.76 33.48
N PHE A 46 2.19 7.73 34.40
CA PHE A 46 2.75 7.53 35.73
C PHE A 46 2.04 6.41 36.51
N SER A 47 0.70 6.38 36.48
CA SER A 47 -0.05 5.43 37.29
C SER A 47 -0.05 4.00 36.76
N ILE A 48 0.14 3.78 35.45
CA ILE A 48 0.15 2.44 34.83
C ILE A 48 1.22 1.56 35.48
N ASP A 49 2.42 2.10 35.66
CA ASP A 49 3.53 1.39 36.31
C ASP A 49 3.26 1.12 37.79
N GLN A 50 2.33 1.86 38.38
CA GLN A 50 1.86 1.68 39.75
C GLN A 50 0.61 0.77 39.84
N GLY A 51 0.20 0.16 38.72
CA GLY A 51 -0.92 -0.78 38.66
C GLY A 51 -2.30 -0.14 38.79
N PHE A 52 -2.48 1.13 38.40
CA PHE A 52 -3.79 1.78 38.30
C PHE A 52 -3.85 2.84 37.17
N VAL A 53 -5.04 3.34 36.85
CA VAL A 53 -5.22 4.52 35.98
C VAL A 53 -6.28 5.45 36.54
N PHE A 54 -6.24 6.71 36.13
CA PHE A 54 -7.29 7.65 36.49
C PHE A 54 -8.44 7.62 35.49
N ALA A 55 -9.65 7.42 36.03
CA ALA A 55 -10.91 7.56 35.32
C ALA A 55 -11.53 8.94 35.61
N LEU A 56 -12.03 9.61 34.57
CA LEU A 56 -12.82 10.82 34.75
C LEU A 56 -14.14 10.49 35.46
N TYR A 57 -14.25 10.92 36.71
CA TYR A 57 -15.40 10.67 37.57
C TYR A 57 -16.48 11.75 37.39
N ARG A 58 -16.07 13.02 37.39
CA ARG A 58 -17.02 14.14 37.31
C ARG A 58 -16.40 15.36 36.61
N SER A 59 -17.22 16.08 35.88
CA SER A 59 -16.88 17.40 35.31
C SER A 59 -17.90 18.42 35.80
N ARG A 60 -17.44 19.56 36.34
CA ARG A 60 -18.29 20.66 36.82
C ARG A 60 -17.72 21.99 36.35
N GLY A 61 -18.53 22.81 35.69
CA GLY A 61 -18.16 24.20 35.43
C GLY A 61 -18.07 24.97 36.75
N SER A 62 -17.03 25.80 36.89
CA SER A 62 -16.97 26.81 37.94
C SER A 62 -17.76 28.03 37.50
N ASN A 63 -18.71 28.49 38.32
CA ASN A 63 -19.44 29.74 38.09
C ASN A 63 -18.81 30.94 38.83
N ASN A 64 -17.63 30.76 39.45
CA ASN A 64 -16.97 31.85 40.15
C ASN A 64 -16.27 32.77 39.13
N GLY A 65 -16.88 33.94 38.89
CA GLY A 65 -16.60 34.84 37.77
C GLY A 65 -15.22 35.50 37.69
N SER A 66 -14.25 35.13 38.53
CA SER A 66 -12.89 35.65 38.44
C SER A 66 -11.95 34.79 37.60
N ASP A 67 -12.23 33.49 37.44
CA ASP A 67 -11.40 32.58 36.65
C ASP A 67 -12.24 31.38 36.16
N PRO A 68 -12.80 31.41 34.94
CA PRO A 68 -13.67 30.35 34.46
C PRO A 68 -12.84 29.10 34.11
N PHE A 69 -13.02 28.04 34.90
CA PHE A 69 -12.48 26.72 34.60
C PHE A 69 -13.53 25.63 34.76
N VAL A 70 -13.30 24.50 34.09
CA VAL A 70 -14.03 23.26 34.28
C VAL A 70 -13.25 22.39 35.25
N ARG A 71 -13.78 22.18 36.46
CA ARG A 71 -13.21 21.22 37.43
C ARG A 71 -13.50 19.80 36.96
N LYS A 72 -12.44 19.03 36.73
CA LYS A 72 -12.48 17.62 36.36
C LYS A 72 -11.89 16.79 37.49
N ILE A 73 -12.73 15.96 38.08
CA ILE A 73 -12.35 15.06 39.18
C ILE A 73 -11.99 13.72 38.57
N MET A 74 -10.76 13.31 38.79
CA MET A 74 -10.18 12.06 38.34
C MET A 74 -10.07 11.10 39.52
N ARG A 75 -10.50 9.85 39.38
CA ARG A 75 -10.42 8.83 40.44
C ARG A 75 -9.57 7.66 40.01
N CYS A 76 -8.89 7.03 40.96
CA CYS A 76 -8.30 5.71 40.73
C CYS A 76 -9.36 4.76 40.18
N CYS A 77 -9.01 3.99 39.16
CA CYS A 77 -9.94 3.06 38.51
C CYS A 77 -10.28 1.86 39.40
N ARG A 78 -9.51 1.57 40.44
CA ARG A 78 -9.68 0.37 41.25
C ARG A 78 -10.97 0.42 42.09
N PRO A 79 -11.71 -0.70 42.21
CA PRO A 79 -12.84 -0.79 43.11
C PRO A 79 -12.42 -0.41 44.53
N ASP A 80 -13.28 0.32 45.22
CA ASP A 80 -13.10 0.76 46.61
C ASP A 80 -11.97 1.77 46.87
N CYS A 81 -11.20 2.14 45.84
CA CYS A 81 -10.20 3.19 45.98
C CYS A 81 -10.83 4.58 46.07
N THR A 82 -10.53 5.29 47.17
CA THR A 82 -11.03 6.66 47.39
C THR A 82 -10.12 7.74 46.83
N TYR A 83 -8.93 7.35 46.32
CA TYR A 83 -7.96 8.30 45.80
C TYR A 83 -8.50 9.03 44.58
N LYS A 84 -8.38 10.36 44.61
CA LYS A 84 -8.84 11.26 43.56
C LYS A 84 -7.91 12.46 43.43
N VAL A 85 -7.81 12.98 42.23
CA VAL A 85 -7.12 14.24 41.93
C VAL A 85 -8.06 15.18 41.21
N ASP A 86 -7.90 16.48 41.42
CA ASP A 86 -8.67 17.52 40.75
C ASP A 86 -7.83 18.19 39.67
N ILE A 87 -8.41 18.34 38.49
CA ILE A 87 -7.80 19.10 37.39
C ILE A 87 -8.70 20.28 37.06
N ARG A 88 -8.15 21.48 37.06
CA ARG A 88 -8.84 22.70 36.63
C ARG A 88 -8.50 22.94 35.16
N ASP A 89 -9.46 22.71 34.27
CA ASP A 89 -9.29 22.91 32.82
C ASP A 89 -9.82 24.30 32.44
N TYR A 90 -8.92 25.22 32.09
CA TYR A 90 -9.24 26.60 31.75
C TYR A 90 -9.62 26.77 30.26
N GLY A 91 -9.55 25.69 29.47
CA GLY A 91 -9.61 25.78 28.01
C GLY A 91 -8.33 26.39 27.42
N GLY A 92 -8.31 26.59 26.10
CA GLY A 92 -7.18 27.24 25.41
C GLY A 92 -5.83 26.52 25.54
N GLY A 93 -5.84 25.22 25.88
CA GLY A 93 -4.62 24.43 26.07
C GLY A 93 -3.97 24.58 27.45
N ARG A 94 -4.70 25.03 28.49
CA ARG A 94 -4.19 25.13 29.86
C ARG A 94 -5.05 24.35 30.87
N ALA A 95 -4.40 23.56 31.70
CA ALA A 95 -4.99 22.86 32.82
C ALA A 95 -4.03 22.80 34.02
N ASP A 96 -4.57 22.88 35.24
CA ASP A 96 -3.77 22.84 36.47
C ASP A 96 -4.17 21.61 37.29
N LEU A 97 -3.18 20.84 37.75
CA LEU A 97 -3.39 19.74 38.69
C LEU A 97 -3.43 20.33 40.10
N VAL A 98 -4.52 20.10 40.81
CA VAL A 98 -4.76 20.62 42.16
C VAL A 98 -4.99 19.47 43.12
N TYR A 99 -4.16 19.42 44.16
CA TYR A 99 -4.36 18.49 45.26
C TYR A 99 -5.30 19.13 46.27
N ASP A 100 -6.50 18.58 46.40
CA ASP A 100 -7.44 19.02 47.42
C ASP A 100 -6.95 18.50 48.77
N SER A 101 -6.53 19.39 49.66
CA SER A 101 -6.03 19.02 51.00
C SER A 101 -7.13 18.39 51.87
N SER A 102 -8.40 18.54 51.48
CA SER A 102 -9.55 17.91 52.14
C SER A 102 -9.90 16.52 51.58
N SER A 103 -9.28 16.09 50.47
CA SER A 103 -9.51 14.75 49.93
C SER A 103 -8.57 13.72 50.54
N ARG A 104 -9.09 12.49 50.69
CA ARG A 104 -8.28 11.31 51.03
C ARG A 104 -7.25 11.10 49.91
N ASN A 105 -6.05 11.63 50.11
CA ASN A 105 -4.97 11.67 49.13
C ASN A 105 -4.13 10.39 49.14
N GLU A 106 -4.58 9.34 49.83
CA GLU A 106 -3.88 8.06 49.89
C GLU A 106 -4.67 6.98 49.15
N HIS A 107 -3.93 6.14 48.44
CA HIS A 107 -4.44 4.87 47.94
C HIS A 107 -4.67 3.92 49.13
N ASN A 108 -5.82 3.27 49.16
CA ASN A 108 -6.12 2.20 50.13
C ASN A 108 -5.80 0.79 49.57
N HIS A 109 -4.95 0.73 48.54
CA HIS A 109 -4.45 -0.48 47.91
C HIS A 109 -2.95 -0.30 47.63
N LYS A 110 -2.26 -1.40 47.32
CA LYS A 110 -0.84 -1.31 46.96
C LYS A 110 -0.71 -0.63 45.60
N THR A 111 0.31 0.23 45.48
CA THR A 111 0.62 0.95 44.23
C THR A 111 1.87 0.38 43.56
N ASP A 112 2.40 -0.74 44.02
CA ASP A 112 3.56 -1.41 43.43
C ASP A 112 3.17 -2.40 42.30
N GLY A 113 1.90 -2.42 41.91
CA GLY A 113 1.36 -3.37 40.94
C GLY A 113 1.23 -4.82 41.45
N SER A 114 1.69 -5.13 42.67
CA SER A 114 1.75 -6.52 43.18
C SER A 114 0.38 -7.17 43.40
N ASP A 115 -0.68 -6.37 43.47
CA ASP A 115 -2.07 -6.78 43.69
C ASP A 115 -2.95 -6.58 42.44
N VAL A 116 -2.36 -6.37 41.25
CA VAL A 116 -3.10 -6.30 39.99
C VAL A 116 -3.61 -7.68 39.60
N THR A 117 -4.91 -7.92 39.82
CA THR A 117 -5.61 -9.11 39.31
C THR A 117 -6.01 -8.93 37.83
N GLU A 118 -6.36 -10.03 37.15
CA GLU A 118 -6.88 -9.98 35.76
C GLU A 118 -8.09 -9.04 35.63
N GLY A 119 -8.98 -9.02 36.64
CA GLY A 119 -10.14 -8.12 36.68
C GLY A 119 -9.75 -6.65 36.79
N VAL A 120 -8.69 -6.33 37.56
CA VAL A 120 -8.15 -4.96 37.67
C VAL A 120 -7.47 -4.54 36.37
N SER A 121 -6.69 -5.44 35.75
CA SER A 121 -6.06 -5.20 34.45
C SER A 121 -7.10 -4.89 33.37
N ALA A 122 -8.16 -5.69 33.26
CA ALA A 122 -9.26 -5.46 32.33
C ALA A 122 -9.97 -4.11 32.55
N LEU A 123 -10.04 -3.64 33.81
CA LEU A 123 -10.62 -2.36 34.16
C LEU A 123 -9.72 -1.18 33.78
N ILE A 124 -8.41 -1.29 34.01
CA ILE A 124 -7.40 -0.32 33.57
C ILE A 124 -7.52 -0.12 32.05
N ASP A 125 -7.49 -1.22 31.32
CA ASP A 125 -7.71 -1.31 29.88
C ASP A 125 -9.00 -0.62 29.42
N LYS A 126 -10.10 -0.82 30.15
CA LYS A 126 -11.40 -0.23 29.84
C LYS A 126 -11.38 1.29 30.02
N VAL A 127 -10.73 1.78 31.07
CA VAL A 127 -10.61 3.22 31.35
C VAL A 127 -9.73 3.90 30.32
N GLU A 128 -8.58 3.32 29.96
CA GLU A 128 -7.70 3.85 28.91
C GLU A 128 -8.42 3.94 27.56
N ARG A 129 -9.11 2.88 27.15
CA ARG A 129 -9.93 2.91 25.93
C ARG A 129 -11.00 4.00 25.98
N GLY A 130 -11.56 4.28 27.17
CA GLY A 130 -12.54 5.34 27.37
C GLY A 130 -11.92 6.74 27.23
N ARG A 131 -10.72 6.93 27.77
CA ARG A 131 -9.93 8.17 27.64
C ARG A 131 -9.59 8.45 26.19
N GLN A 132 -8.98 7.49 25.49
CA GLN A 132 -8.59 7.60 24.08
C GLN A 132 -9.78 7.98 23.17
N LYS A 133 -10.97 7.40 23.43
CA LYS A 133 -12.18 7.75 22.67
C LYS A 133 -12.66 9.18 22.90
N LYS A 134 -12.51 9.70 24.11
CA LYS A 134 -12.99 11.04 24.49
C LYS A 134 -12.00 12.15 24.14
N ASN A 135 -10.76 11.78 23.85
CA ASN A 135 -9.70 12.74 23.60
C ASN A 135 -8.84 12.29 22.41
N PRO A 136 -9.38 12.38 21.18
CA PRO A 136 -8.65 11.98 19.98
C PRO A 136 -7.46 12.90 19.67
N ASP A 137 -7.43 14.11 20.25
CA ASP A 137 -6.36 15.10 20.10
C ASP A 137 -5.22 14.90 21.09
N PHE A 138 -5.30 13.88 21.96
CA PHE A 138 -4.12 13.45 22.70
C PHE A 138 -3.11 12.93 21.67
N GLU A 139 -2.04 13.68 21.46
CA GLU A 139 -0.86 13.21 20.73
C GLU A 139 -0.33 11.99 21.49
N ASP A 140 -0.82 10.82 21.12
CA ASP A 140 -0.17 9.57 21.49
C ASP A 140 1.21 9.66 20.84
N GLU A 141 2.26 9.93 21.62
CA GLU A 141 3.65 9.90 21.15
C GLU A 141 3.95 8.59 20.40
N ASN A 142 3.16 7.54 20.66
CA ASN A 142 3.20 6.24 19.99
C ASN A 142 2.43 6.17 18.66
N LEU A 143 1.94 7.30 18.13
CA LEU A 143 1.30 7.39 16.83
C LEU A 143 2.04 8.38 15.92
N PRO A 144 2.13 8.07 14.61
CA PRO A 144 2.56 9.06 13.64
C PRO A 144 1.64 10.30 13.69
N PRO A 145 2.17 11.49 13.33
CA PRO A 145 1.38 12.72 13.25
C PRO A 145 0.03 12.52 12.53
N GLY A 146 -1.05 12.96 13.16
CA GLY A 146 -2.43 12.66 12.73
C GLY A 146 -2.95 13.48 11.54
N THR A 147 -2.26 14.56 11.14
CA THR A 147 -2.73 15.55 10.15
C THR A 147 -2.06 15.43 8.78
N VAL A 148 -2.72 16.02 7.77
CA VAL A 148 -3.13 15.27 6.59
C VAL A 148 -2.38 15.64 5.30
N GLN A 149 -1.82 14.63 4.63
CA GLN A 149 -1.13 14.74 3.34
C GLN A 149 -2.06 14.36 2.17
N ASN A 150 -1.96 15.08 1.04
CA ASN A 150 -2.83 14.89 -0.15
C ASN A 150 -2.53 13.62 -0.96
N SER A 151 -1.51 12.84 -0.57
CA SER A 151 -1.04 11.66 -1.30
C SER A 151 -0.87 10.47 -0.37
N LYS A 152 -1.33 9.29 -0.83
CA LYS A 152 -1.09 8.01 -0.16
C LYS A 152 0.41 7.77 0.06
N LEU A 153 1.25 8.18 -0.89
CA LEU A 153 2.69 8.00 -0.72
C LEU A 153 3.22 8.90 0.39
N HIS A 154 2.92 10.19 0.36
CA HIS A 154 3.45 11.10 1.38
C HIS A 154 3.02 10.68 2.78
N LEU A 155 1.79 10.21 2.93
CA LEU A 155 1.32 9.58 4.16
C LEU A 155 2.22 8.39 4.57
N TRP A 156 2.52 7.47 3.64
CA TRP A 156 3.36 6.31 3.94
C TRP A 156 4.81 6.71 4.28
N LYS A 157 5.35 7.71 3.58
CA LYS A 157 6.68 8.27 3.88
C LYS A 157 6.69 8.91 5.27
N MET A 158 5.75 9.80 5.56
CA MET A 158 5.60 10.46 6.87
C MET A 158 5.51 9.45 8.03
N ILE A 159 4.66 8.42 7.88
CA ILE A 159 4.49 7.36 8.87
C ILE A 159 5.80 6.62 9.14
N ASN A 160 6.60 6.37 8.10
CA ASN A 160 7.87 5.68 8.25
C ASN A 160 8.99 6.59 8.74
N ASP A 161 9.03 7.85 8.34
CA ASP A 161 9.99 8.81 8.88
C ASP A 161 9.79 9.01 10.39
N TRP A 162 8.53 8.91 10.87
CA TRP A 162 8.23 8.82 12.30
C TRP A 162 8.75 7.50 12.90
N ALA A 163 8.34 6.34 12.36
CA ALA A 163 8.69 5.02 12.92
C ALA A 163 10.20 4.72 12.95
N LYS A 164 10.97 5.28 12.01
CA LYS A 164 12.42 5.09 11.92
C LYS A 164 13.17 5.58 13.16
N LYS A 165 12.63 6.59 13.84
CA LYS A 165 13.22 7.12 15.08
C LYS A 165 13.33 6.02 16.14
N ASP A 166 12.40 5.08 16.12
CA ASP A 166 12.30 3.95 17.05
C ASP A 166 12.82 2.63 16.45
N GLY A 167 13.50 2.70 15.30
CA GLY A 167 14.13 1.57 14.60
C GLY A 167 13.16 0.51 14.12
N PHE A 168 12.02 0.93 13.57
CA PHE A 168 11.19 0.06 12.76
C PHE A 168 10.60 0.83 11.58
N VAL A 169 10.00 0.09 10.64
CA VAL A 169 9.18 0.66 9.58
C VAL A 169 7.90 -0.13 9.43
N PHE A 170 6.91 0.55 8.89
CA PHE A 170 5.65 -0.02 8.51
C PHE A 170 5.67 -0.59 7.09
N ARG A 171 5.36 -1.87 7.00
CA ARG A 171 5.02 -2.53 5.73
C ARG A 171 3.52 -2.46 5.47
N TYR A 172 3.17 -2.30 4.21
CA TYR A 172 1.79 -2.32 3.76
C TYR A 172 1.22 -3.74 3.79
N LYS A 173 0.12 -3.98 4.52
CA LYS A 173 -0.48 -5.32 4.65
C LYS A 173 -1.70 -5.54 3.76
N SER A 174 -2.62 -4.56 3.67
CA SER A 174 -3.81 -4.67 2.79
C SER A 174 -4.62 -3.37 2.67
N ILE A 175 -5.45 -3.29 1.61
CA ILE A 175 -6.60 -2.39 1.53
C ILE A 175 -7.72 -3.06 2.36
N GLY A 176 -8.14 -2.44 3.46
CA GLY A 176 -9.42 -2.79 4.03
C GLY A 176 -10.49 -2.44 3.01
N GLY A 177 -11.22 -3.44 2.50
CA GLY A 177 -12.22 -3.27 1.45
C GLY A 177 -13.14 -2.07 1.69
N LYS A 178 -13.64 -1.44 0.62
CA LYS A 178 -14.56 -0.29 0.72
C LYS A 178 -15.73 -0.68 1.62
N LYS A 179 -15.90 0.01 2.76
CA LYS A 179 -17.09 -0.14 3.60
C LYS A 179 -18.25 0.64 2.99
N LYS A 180 -19.48 0.40 3.48
CA LYS A 180 -20.73 1.06 3.06
C LYS A 180 -20.70 2.60 3.01
N ASN A 181 -19.69 3.24 3.62
CA ASN A 181 -19.58 4.71 3.70
C ASN A 181 -18.51 5.29 2.75
N ASN A 182 -18.07 4.54 1.72
CA ASN A 182 -17.02 4.93 0.77
C ASN A 182 -15.65 5.29 1.41
N LYS A 183 -15.47 5.01 2.70
CA LYS A 183 -14.19 5.19 3.40
C LYS A 183 -13.21 4.10 2.96
N GLN A 184 -12.04 4.52 2.50
CA GLN A 184 -10.93 3.62 2.20
C GLN A 184 -10.08 3.44 3.45
N TYR A 185 -9.72 2.20 3.76
CA TYR A 185 -8.85 1.87 4.89
C TYR A 185 -7.56 1.26 4.38
N LEU A 186 -6.43 1.74 4.88
CA LEU A 186 -5.12 1.13 4.69
C LEU A 186 -4.66 0.56 6.02
N ARG A 187 -4.11 -0.65 6.02
CA ARG A 187 -3.48 -1.23 7.21
C ARG A 187 -1.98 -1.33 7.00
N PHE A 188 -1.25 -0.76 7.94
CA PHE A 188 0.20 -0.78 8.02
C PHE A 188 0.60 -1.60 9.25
N VAL A 189 1.56 -2.50 9.10
CA VAL A 189 2.03 -3.34 10.20
C VAL A 189 3.52 -3.17 10.37
N CYS A 190 4.04 -3.34 11.58
CA CYS A 190 5.47 -3.35 11.82
C CYS A 190 6.15 -4.42 10.93
N CYS A 191 7.34 -4.09 10.43
CA CYS A 191 8.14 -5.01 9.62
C CYS A 191 8.90 -6.05 10.45
N ARG A 192 9.12 -5.79 11.75
CA ARG A 192 9.96 -6.61 12.61
C ARG A 192 9.22 -7.83 13.16
N SER A 193 10.01 -8.76 13.70
CA SER A 193 9.56 -9.89 14.49
C SER A 193 10.10 -9.77 15.91
N GLY A 194 9.43 -10.40 16.87
CA GLY A 194 9.91 -10.55 18.23
C GLY A 194 11.09 -11.51 18.35
N GLU A 195 11.62 -11.64 19.57
CA GLU A 195 12.71 -12.58 19.89
C GLU A 195 12.29 -14.04 19.67
N ASP A 196 11.00 -14.32 19.80
CA ASP A 196 10.35 -15.61 19.50
C ASP A 196 10.21 -15.88 17.99
N GLY A 197 10.68 -14.97 17.13
CA GLY A 197 10.53 -15.02 15.68
C GLY A 197 9.11 -14.69 15.19
N GLN A 198 8.14 -14.47 16.08
CA GLN A 198 6.77 -14.15 15.71
C GLN A 198 6.70 -12.73 15.15
N ALA A 199 5.93 -12.57 14.07
CA ALA A 199 5.73 -11.27 13.46
C ALA A 199 5.12 -10.29 14.46
N CYS A 200 5.64 -9.06 14.50
CA CYS A 200 5.14 -8.05 15.40
C CYS A 200 3.66 -7.74 15.14
N GLY A 201 2.87 -7.76 16.21
CA GLY A 201 1.44 -7.47 16.17
C GLY A 201 1.13 -5.98 15.97
N TYR A 202 2.09 -5.10 16.25
CA TYR A 202 1.89 -3.64 16.19
C TYR A 202 1.47 -3.22 14.77
N ASN A 203 0.34 -2.53 14.70
CA ASN A 203 -0.25 -2.08 13.45
C ASN A 203 -1.06 -0.82 13.63
N ILE A 204 -1.10 -0.01 12.57
CA ILE A 204 -1.92 1.19 12.48
C ILE A 204 -2.85 1.07 11.29
N SER A 205 -3.97 1.78 11.38
CA SER A 205 -4.93 1.89 10.28
C SER A 205 -5.00 3.33 9.82
N VAL A 206 -5.01 3.57 8.52
CA VAL A 206 -5.24 4.91 7.98
C VAL A 206 -6.57 4.93 7.26
N THR A 207 -7.39 5.92 7.59
CA THR A 207 -8.71 6.09 7.00
C THR A 207 -8.68 7.27 6.04
N LYS A 208 -9.18 7.08 4.81
CA LYS A 208 -9.41 8.17 3.88
C LYS A 208 -10.78 8.82 4.15
N HIS A 209 -10.77 10.12 4.37
CA HIS A 209 -11.93 10.99 4.52
C HIS A 209 -12.08 11.83 3.25
N GLY A 210 -13.09 11.51 2.43
CA GLY A 210 -13.28 12.18 1.14
C GLY A 210 -12.13 11.91 0.15
N ASP A 211 -11.85 12.87 -0.73
CA ASP A 211 -10.88 12.70 -1.80
C ASP A 211 -9.44 13.05 -1.43
N THR A 212 -9.26 13.92 -0.44
CA THR A 212 -7.93 14.47 -0.12
C THR A 212 -7.39 14.03 1.23
N ASN A 213 -8.26 13.69 2.19
CA ASN A 213 -7.82 13.61 3.57
C ASN A 213 -7.57 12.18 4.05
N TRP A 214 -6.45 11.96 4.73
CA TRP A 214 -6.05 10.72 5.38
C TRP A 214 -5.84 10.96 6.88
N THR A 215 -6.39 10.09 7.71
CA THR A 215 -6.23 10.16 9.17
C THR A 215 -5.64 8.86 9.67
N VAL A 216 -4.53 8.95 10.42
CA VAL A 216 -3.93 7.81 11.09
C VAL A 216 -4.77 7.47 12.32
N ASN A 217 -5.17 6.22 12.44
CA ASN A 217 -6.00 5.69 13.52
C ASN A 217 -5.32 4.47 14.11
N GLN A 218 -5.20 4.42 15.43
CA GLN A 218 -4.76 3.23 16.12
C GLN A 218 -5.77 2.09 15.91
N THR A 219 -5.30 0.86 15.71
CA THR A 219 -6.21 -0.27 15.69
C THR A 219 -6.73 -0.57 17.09
N ARG A 220 -8.00 -0.99 17.18
CA ARG A 220 -8.72 -1.22 18.45
C ARG A 220 -8.04 -2.18 19.43
N ASN A 221 -7.07 -2.97 18.96
CA ASN A 221 -6.21 -3.79 19.80
C ASN A 221 -4.84 -3.12 19.80
N LEU A 222 -4.48 -2.52 20.93
CA LEU A 222 -3.15 -1.97 21.22
C LEU A 222 -2.16 -3.13 21.27
N SER A 223 -1.74 -3.62 20.10
CA SER A 223 -0.68 -4.61 20.04
C SER A 223 0.62 -3.87 20.34
N VAL A 224 1.08 -3.91 21.59
CA VAL A 224 2.44 -3.49 21.94
C VAL A 224 3.45 -4.19 21.04
N HIS A 225 4.57 -3.52 20.75
CA HIS A 225 5.67 -4.17 20.06
C HIS A 225 6.14 -5.36 20.89
N ASN A 226 6.31 -6.52 20.24
CA ASN A 226 6.92 -7.71 20.85
C ASN A 226 8.45 -7.77 20.63
N HIS A 227 9.05 -6.62 20.34
CA HIS A 227 10.48 -6.44 20.14
C HIS A 227 10.89 -5.10 20.73
N SER A 228 12.15 -4.97 21.12
CA SER A 228 12.69 -3.70 21.60
C SER A 228 12.65 -2.63 20.50
N LEU A 229 12.23 -1.43 20.89
CA LEU A 229 12.37 -0.22 20.09
C LEU A 229 13.76 0.36 20.38
N CYS A 230 14.54 0.61 19.35
CA CYS A 230 15.87 1.18 19.50
C CYS A 230 16.26 1.94 18.22
N PRO A 231 17.09 2.98 18.31
CA PRO A 231 17.57 3.71 17.13
C PRO A 231 18.14 2.80 16.03
N ILE A 232 17.99 3.20 14.77
CA ILE A 232 18.30 2.38 13.59
C ILE A 232 19.76 1.90 13.54
N ASP A 233 20.69 2.67 14.11
CA ASP A 233 22.11 2.38 14.22
C ASP A 233 22.42 1.26 15.23
N GLN A 234 21.52 1.01 16.18
CA GLN A 234 21.61 -0.09 17.15
C GLN A 234 21.01 -1.40 16.65
N LEU A 235 20.41 -1.39 15.46
CA LEU A 235 19.82 -2.57 14.86
C LEU A 235 20.88 -3.50 14.24
N SER A 236 20.56 -4.80 14.25
CA SER A 236 21.38 -5.79 13.53
C SER A 236 21.44 -5.46 12.04
N ARG A 237 22.47 -5.95 11.34
CA ARG A 237 22.64 -5.72 9.89
C ARG A 237 21.41 -6.18 9.10
N ASP A 238 20.83 -7.33 9.46
CA ASP A 238 19.65 -7.87 8.77
C ASP A 238 18.39 -7.04 9.03
N GLN A 239 18.24 -6.51 10.25
CA GLN A 239 17.14 -5.59 10.58
C GLN A 239 17.25 -4.27 9.79
N ARG A 240 18.46 -3.72 9.66
CA ARG A 240 18.70 -2.53 8.82
C ARG A 240 18.44 -2.78 7.35
N ASN A 241 18.88 -3.92 6.82
CA ASN A 241 18.62 -4.30 5.43
C ASN A 241 17.11 -4.41 5.15
N LEU A 242 16.35 -5.00 6.07
CA LEU A 242 14.89 -5.09 5.96
C LEU A 242 14.22 -3.70 5.91
N ILE A 243 14.67 -2.78 6.76
CA ILE A 243 14.18 -1.38 6.76
C ILE A 243 14.50 -0.72 5.42
N TYR A 244 15.76 -0.81 4.98
CA TYR A 244 16.22 -0.22 3.72
C TYR A 244 15.45 -0.75 2.50
N ASP A 245 15.20 -2.06 2.44
CA ASP A 245 14.41 -2.68 1.36
C ASP A 245 12.98 -2.14 1.31
N ILE A 246 12.36 -1.90 2.47
CA ILE A 246 11.01 -1.33 2.55
C ILE A 246 11.02 0.13 2.11
N GLU A 247 12.03 0.91 2.50
CA GLU A 247 12.19 2.30 2.05
C GLU A 247 12.40 2.41 0.55
N LYS A 248 13.26 1.57 -0.01
CA LYS A 248 13.48 1.49 -1.45
C LYS A 248 12.16 1.20 -2.17
N ARG A 249 11.33 0.30 -1.63
CA ARG A 249 9.99 0.04 -2.18
C ARG A 249 9.06 1.24 -2.07
N ILE A 250 9.11 2.03 -1.00
CA ILE A 250 8.29 3.24 -0.83
C ILE A 250 8.67 4.30 -1.87
N LEU A 251 9.97 4.55 -2.06
CA LEU A 251 10.48 5.51 -3.06
C LEU A 251 10.07 5.12 -4.49
N GLN A 252 10.01 3.82 -4.78
CA GLN A 252 9.54 3.30 -6.08
C GLN A 252 8.03 3.52 -6.34
N LEU A 253 7.26 4.03 -5.38
CA LEU A 253 5.83 4.29 -5.53
C LEU A 253 5.50 5.79 -5.66
N ASP A 254 6.49 6.67 -5.74
CA ASP A 254 6.28 8.11 -5.90
C ASP A 254 5.77 8.44 -7.29
N PRO A 255 4.62 9.11 -7.47
CA PRO A 255 4.19 9.56 -8.79
C PRO A 255 5.22 10.41 -9.55
N GLN A 256 6.15 11.09 -8.84
CA GLN A 256 7.29 11.78 -9.46
C GLN A 256 8.43 10.83 -9.85
N TYR A 257 8.57 9.70 -9.15
CA TYR A 257 9.35 8.56 -9.60
C TYR A 257 8.43 7.61 -10.38
N CYS A 258 8.20 7.89 -11.67
CA CYS A 258 7.74 6.81 -12.54
C CYS A 258 8.69 5.65 -12.27
N PRO A 259 8.20 4.49 -11.76
CA PRO A 259 9.12 3.44 -11.43
C PRO A 259 9.86 3.15 -12.72
N ASP A 260 11.20 3.20 -12.73
CA ASP A 260 11.95 3.23 -13.99
C ASP A 260 11.49 2.10 -14.95
N TYR A 261 10.97 1.00 -14.38
CA TYR A 261 10.42 -0.17 -15.06
C TYR A 261 9.00 -0.06 -15.66
N LEU A 262 8.28 1.06 -15.54
CA LEU A 262 6.97 1.27 -16.19
C LEU A 262 7.04 2.34 -17.29
N PRO A 263 6.37 2.10 -18.44
CA PRO A 263 6.32 3.09 -19.51
C PRO A 263 5.51 4.30 -19.06
N ALA A 264 5.92 5.49 -19.52
CA ALA A 264 5.23 6.73 -19.20
C ALA A 264 3.79 6.71 -19.74
N LYS A 265 2.89 7.35 -18.97
CA LYS A 265 1.49 7.52 -19.36
C LYS A 265 1.44 8.45 -20.59
N ARG A 266 0.82 7.97 -21.67
CA ARG A 266 0.73 8.69 -22.96
C ARG A 266 -0.49 8.25 -23.76
N SER A 267 -0.94 9.11 -24.65
CA SER A 267 -2.00 8.84 -25.62
C SER A 267 -1.46 8.62 -27.04
N PHE A 268 -2.15 7.80 -27.81
CA PHE A 268 -1.76 7.34 -29.14
C PHE A 268 -2.97 7.32 -30.06
N ARG A 269 -2.82 7.79 -31.30
CA ARG A 269 -3.92 7.76 -32.30
C ARG A 269 -4.19 6.34 -32.79
N HIS A 270 -3.13 5.55 -32.98
CA HIS A 270 -3.23 4.17 -33.45
C HIS A 270 -2.71 3.19 -32.42
N ARG A 271 -3.28 1.99 -32.40
CA ARG A 271 -2.88 0.93 -31.48
C ARG A 271 -1.45 0.46 -31.78
N GLU A 272 -1.07 0.48 -33.04
CA GLU A 272 0.24 0.09 -33.54
C GLU A 272 1.34 1.01 -32.99
N ASP A 273 1.06 2.31 -32.85
CA ASP A 273 1.98 3.28 -32.25
C ASP A 273 2.18 3.02 -30.75
N LEU A 274 1.11 2.65 -30.05
CA LEU A 274 1.17 2.24 -28.65
C LEU A 274 1.99 0.95 -28.48
N GLU A 275 1.76 -0.06 -29.32
CA GLU A 275 2.50 -1.32 -29.25
C GLU A 275 3.98 -1.13 -29.60
N ARG A 276 4.29 -0.24 -30.56
CA ARG A 276 5.67 0.18 -30.87
C ARG A 276 6.31 0.86 -29.66
N TYR A 277 5.62 1.82 -29.05
CA TYR A 277 6.09 2.50 -27.85
C TYR A 277 6.41 1.54 -26.69
N LEU A 278 5.52 0.57 -26.43
CA LEU A 278 5.76 -0.46 -25.40
C LEU A 278 7.00 -1.31 -25.70
N ASN A 279 7.20 -1.70 -26.97
CA ASN A 279 8.36 -2.48 -27.37
C ASN A 279 9.65 -1.66 -27.25
N ASP A 280 9.65 -0.41 -27.71
CA ASP A 280 10.79 0.49 -27.64
C ASP A 280 11.18 0.76 -26.17
N PHE A 281 10.20 0.97 -25.30
CA PHE A 281 10.42 1.09 -23.86
C PHE A 281 11.12 -0.15 -23.32
N SER A 282 10.61 -1.35 -23.62
CA SER A 282 11.20 -2.62 -23.17
C SER A 282 12.58 -2.95 -23.76
N LEU A 283 12.93 -2.41 -24.93
CA LEU A 283 14.25 -2.57 -25.55
C LEU A 283 15.29 -1.63 -24.94
N ASN A 284 14.88 -0.40 -24.65
CA ASN A 284 15.77 0.67 -24.20
C ASN A 284 15.78 0.83 -22.67
N TYR A 285 14.96 0.07 -21.96
CA TYR A 285 14.92 0.11 -20.50
C TYR A 285 16.27 -0.29 -19.90
N LYS A 286 16.77 0.55 -19.00
CA LYS A 286 18.00 0.32 -18.23
C LYS A 286 17.67 0.40 -16.75
N SER A 287 18.12 -0.59 -15.98
CA SER A 287 18.11 -0.55 -14.52
C SER A 287 19.54 -0.26 -14.07
N ASP A 288 19.76 0.83 -13.33
CA ASP A 288 21.09 1.23 -12.86
C ASP A 288 22.14 1.33 -13.99
N GLY A 289 21.70 1.83 -15.17
CA GLY A 289 22.55 1.94 -16.37
C GLY A 289 22.76 0.64 -17.14
N VAL A 290 22.36 -0.51 -16.60
CA VAL A 290 22.48 -1.83 -17.23
C VAL A 290 21.23 -2.13 -18.08
N PRO A 291 21.37 -2.54 -19.35
CA PRO A 291 20.22 -2.92 -20.19
C PRO A 291 19.39 -4.03 -19.54
N PHE A 292 18.10 -3.78 -19.38
CA PHE A 292 17.15 -4.71 -18.76
C PHE A 292 16.11 -5.12 -19.81
N TYR A 293 16.38 -6.19 -20.56
CA TYR A 293 15.50 -6.63 -21.62
C TYR A 293 14.33 -7.46 -21.08
N PHE A 294 13.11 -6.98 -21.34
CA PHE A 294 11.87 -7.72 -21.12
C PHE A 294 10.91 -7.46 -22.29
N GLY A 295 9.68 -7.96 -22.24
CA GLY A 295 8.71 -7.72 -23.31
C GLY A 295 7.29 -7.58 -22.79
N TRP A 296 6.43 -6.97 -23.59
CA TRP A 296 5.00 -6.90 -23.32
C TRP A 296 4.24 -7.94 -24.12
N VAL A 297 3.29 -8.61 -23.48
CA VAL A 297 2.39 -9.57 -24.13
C VAL A 297 0.95 -9.22 -23.79
N LYS A 298 0.08 -9.25 -24.80
CA LYS A 298 -1.36 -9.07 -24.62
C LYS A 298 -1.87 -10.20 -23.73
N LYS A 299 -2.45 -9.84 -22.57
CA LYS A 299 -2.99 -10.77 -21.59
C LYS A 299 -4.48 -10.97 -21.80
N ASP A 300 -5.24 -9.89 -21.68
CA ASP A 300 -6.70 -9.89 -21.75
C ASP A 300 -7.19 -8.75 -22.66
N THR A 301 -8.33 -8.95 -23.32
CA THR A 301 -9.04 -7.91 -24.08
C THR A 301 -10.48 -7.89 -23.60
N ASN A 302 -10.90 -6.77 -23.03
CA ASN A 302 -12.29 -6.53 -22.66
C ASN A 302 -12.87 -5.50 -23.62
N THR A 303 -13.75 -5.95 -24.51
CA THR A 303 -14.61 -5.08 -25.32
C THR A 303 -15.95 -4.96 -24.62
N SER A 304 -16.25 -3.78 -24.09
CA SER A 304 -17.58 -3.47 -23.57
C SER A 304 -18.53 -3.39 -24.77
N LYS A 305 -19.63 -4.16 -24.79
CA LYS A 305 -20.72 -3.89 -25.72
C LYS A 305 -21.32 -2.55 -25.31
N SER A 306 -21.22 -1.54 -26.18
CA SER A 306 -21.84 -0.22 -26.00
C SER A 306 -23.36 -0.37 -25.91
N GLY A 307 -23.90 -0.47 -24.69
CA GLY A 307 -25.27 -0.14 -24.37
C GLY A 307 -25.36 1.37 -24.12
N ALA A 308 -26.38 2.01 -24.68
CA ALA A 308 -26.42 3.44 -24.99
C ALA A 308 -26.39 4.43 -23.80
N ASP A 309 -26.41 4.01 -22.53
CA ASP A 309 -26.80 4.91 -21.43
C ASP A 309 -25.81 5.07 -20.27
N SER A 310 -24.50 4.84 -20.48
CA SER A 310 -23.49 5.18 -19.45
C SER A 310 -22.34 6.01 -20.01
N GLY A 311 -22.35 7.30 -19.68
CA GLY A 311 -21.33 8.27 -20.10
C GLY A 311 -19.90 7.81 -19.81
N GLY A 312 -19.04 7.88 -20.85
CA GLY A 312 -17.58 7.86 -20.73
C GLY A 312 -16.91 6.49 -20.56
N THR A 313 -17.63 5.37 -20.65
CA THR A 313 -16.99 4.04 -20.56
C THR A 313 -16.08 3.76 -21.77
N PRO A 314 -14.82 3.31 -21.55
CA PRO A 314 -13.92 2.94 -22.65
C PRO A 314 -14.53 1.87 -23.56
N THR A 315 -14.38 2.07 -24.87
CA THR A 315 -14.93 1.18 -25.91
C THR A 315 -14.15 -0.13 -25.99
N GLU A 316 -12.85 -0.08 -25.70
CA GLU A 316 -11.98 -1.25 -25.63
C GLU A 316 -10.95 -1.06 -24.51
N THR A 317 -10.69 -2.13 -23.73
CA THR A 317 -9.60 -2.16 -22.76
C THR A 317 -8.72 -3.38 -23.03
N ILE A 318 -7.41 -3.17 -23.14
CA ILE A 318 -6.40 -4.20 -23.32
C ILE A 318 -5.43 -4.16 -22.14
N THR A 319 -5.12 -5.34 -21.58
CA THR A 319 -4.06 -5.48 -20.59
C THR A 319 -2.82 -6.06 -21.26
N TYR A 320 -1.69 -5.35 -21.17
CA TYR A 320 -0.36 -5.87 -21.53
C TYR A 320 0.37 -6.28 -20.26
N ALA A 321 0.89 -7.50 -20.20
CA ALA A 321 1.68 -8.01 -19.08
C ALA A 321 3.14 -8.22 -19.49
N CYS A 322 4.05 -8.26 -18.51
CA CYS A 322 5.42 -8.70 -18.77
C CYS A 322 5.41 -10.09 -19.44
N SER A 323 6.30 -10.35 -20.39
CA SER A 323 6.38 -11.63 -21.11
C SER A 323 6.62 -12.84 -20.20
N ARG A 324 7.15 -12.61 -18.99
CA ARG A 324 7.32 -13.62 -17.94
C ARG A 324 6.11 -13.74 -16.99
N TYR A 325 4.95 -13.14 -17.29
CA TYR A 325 3.74 -13.25 -16.44
C TYR A 325 3.16 -14.66 -16.35
N ARG A 326 3.49 -15.54 -17.30
CA ARG A 326 2.90 -16.89 -17.36
C ARG A 326 3.43 -17.76 -16.21
N LYS A 327 2.61 -18.73 -15.81
CA LYS A 327 3.04 -19.82 -14.93
C LYS A 327 4.15 -20.64 -15.60
N PRO A 328 5.25 -20.99 -14.89
CA PRO A 328 6.18 -21.97 -15.39
C PRO A 328 5.44 -23.29 -15.62
N THR A 329 5.61 -23.88 -16.80
CA THR A 329 5.03 -25.21 -17.11
C THR A 329 6.09 -26.28 -16.90
N LYS A 330 5.67 -27.51 -16.55
CA LYS A 330 6.59 -28.66 -16.35
C LYS A 330 7.54 -28.89 -17.54
N LEU A 331 7.12 -28.52 -18.75
CA LEU A 331 7.89 -28.67 -19.99
C LEU A 331 8.81 -27.49 -20.30
N ARG A 332 8.60 -26.31 -19.69
CA ARG A 332 9.43 -25.10 -19.89
C ARG A 332 9.52 -24.30 -18.58
N PRO A 333 10.21 -24.84 -17.56
CA PRO A 333 10.32 -24.20 -16.25
C PRO A 333 11.00 -22.82 -16.30
N CYS A 334 11.80 -22.53 -17.33
CA CYS A 334 12.63 -21.32 -17.41
C CYS A 334 11.94 -20.07 -18.03
N VAL A 335 10.67 -20.13 -18.42
CA VAL A 335 10.04 -19.07 -19.26
C VAL A 335 9.00 -18.21 -18.52
N GLY A 336 8.44 -18.69 -17.41
CA GLY A 336 7.39 -18.01 -16.66
C GLY A 336 7.79 -17.80 -15.20
N THR A 337 7.65 -16.56 -14.70
CA THR A 337 7.96 -16.20 -13.31
C THR A 337 6.74 -15.63 -12.58
N GLU A 338 5.56 -15.71 -13.19
CA GLU A 338 4.34 -15.06 -12.67
C GLU A 338 4.53 -13.55 -12.43
N CYS A 339 5.32 -12.90 -13.28
CA CYS A 339 5.64 -11.49 -13.14
C CYS A 339 4.38 -10.62 -12.94
N PRO A 340 4.29 -9.84 -11.85
CA PRO A 340 3.10 -9.06 -11.51
C PRO A 340 2.96 -7.79 -12.36
N VAL A 341 4.02 -7.37 -13.06
CA VAL A 341 4.06 -6.15 -13.88
C VAL A 341 3.13 -6.30 -15.08
N LYS A 342 2.18 -5.37 -15.19
CA LYS A 342 1.28 -5.21 -16.34
C LYS A 342 1.11 -3.70 -16.60
N VAL A 343 0.39 -3.34 -17.65
CA VAL A 343 -0.13 -2.00 -17.93
C VAL A 343 -1.49 -2.17 -18.60
N ASN A 344 -2.38 -1.21 -18.39
CA ASN A 344 -3.68 -1.18 -19.03
C ASN A 344 -3.69 -0.11 -20.10
N VAL A 345 -4.27 -0.43 -21.24
CA VAL A 345 -4.52 0.56 -22.27
C VAL A 345 -5.98 0.51 -22.63
N TYR A 346 -6.57 1.66 -22.85
CA TYR A 346 -7.98 1.73 -23.19
C TYR A 346 -8.19 2.70 -24.35
N LYS A 347 -9.16 2.38 -25.19
CA LYS A 347 -9.62 3.20 -26.29
C LYS A 347 -10.77 4.05 -25.80
N ASP A 348 -10.62 5.36 -25.89
CA ASP A 348 -11.70 6.28 -25.54
C ASP A 348 -12.79 6.33 -26.63
N VAL A 349 -13.74 7.24 -26.45
CA VAL A 349 -14.85 7.46 -27.39
C VAL A 349 -14.39 8.08 -28.71
N ASP A 350 -13.32 8.88 -28.69
CA ASP A 350 -12.72 9.53 -29.86
C ASP A 350 -11.80 8.58 -30.65
N GLY A 351 -11.64 7.37 -30.15
CA GLY A 351 -10.80 6.33 -30.74
C GLY A 351 -9.31 6.44 -30.41
N VAL A 352 -8.94 7.37 -29.51
CA VAL A 352 -7.58 7.54 -29.01
C VAL A 352 -7.28 6.49 -27.94
N TRP A 353 -6.10 5.91 -28.03
CA TRP A 353 -5.59 4.93 -27.09
C TRP A 353 -4.81 5.60 -25.97
N HIS A 354 -5.11 5.27 -24.73
CA HIS A 354 -4.45 5.83 -23.57
C HIS A 354 -3.78 4.74 -22.76
N LEU A 355 -2.49 4.91 -22.45
CA LEU A 355 -1.76 4.04 -21.55
C LEU A 355 -1.93 4.52 -20.11
N ARG A 356 -2.42 3.63 -19.25
CA ARG A 356 -2.52 3.81 -17.80
C ARG A 356 -1.84 2.65 -17.06
N HIS A 357 -1.26 2.98 -15.91
CA HIS A 357 -0.87 1.97 -14.94
C HIS A 357 -2.15 1.42 -14.30
N ALA A 358 -2.25 0.11 -14.08
CA ALA A 358 -3.40 -0.46 -13.41
C ALA A 358 -3.48 0.10 -11.98
N PRO A 359 -4.68 0.34 -11.41
CA PRO A 359 -4.83 0.93 -10.08
C PRO A 359 -4.20 0.09 -8.93
N TYR A 360 -3.80 -1.16 -9.21
CA TYR A 360 -3.05 -2.01 -8.29
C TYR A 360 -1.55 -2.11 -8.62
N GLN A 361 -1.12 -1.67 -9.81
CA GLN A 361 0.29 -1.59 -10.21
C GLN A 361 1.05 -0.47 -9.56
N ASP A 362 0.36 0.56 -9.07
CA ASP A 362 0.94 1.59 -8.20
C ASP A 362 1.40 1.01 -6.84
N ASN A 363 1.39 -0.33 -6.64
CA ASN A 363 2.03 -1.02 -5.53
C ASN A 363 2.90 -2.22 -5.98
N VAL A 364 3.09 -2.44 -7.28
CA VAL A 364 3.92 -3.53 -7.82
C VAL A 364 5.34 -2.99 -7.96
N THR A 365 6.21 -3.36 -7.03
CA THR A 365 7.58 -2.81 -6.83
C THR A 365 8.62 -3.31 -7.86
N GLY A 366 8.19 -3.64 -9.08
CA GLY A 366 9.06 -4.10 -10.16
C GLY A 366 8.87 -5.54 -10.61
N HIS A 367 9.74 -5.96 -11.52
CA HIS A 367 9.80 -7.32 -12.03
C HIS A 367 10.31 -8.26 -10.92
N ASN A 368 9.67 -9.42 -10.75
CA ASN A 368 10.10 -10.45 -9.80
C ASN A 368 11.15 -11.42 -10.40
N HIS A 369 11.84 -10.98 -11.45
CA HIS A 369 12.77 -11.79 -12.21
C HIS A 369 13.91 -10.96 -12.75
N ALA A 370 15.06 -11.59 -12.94
CA ALA A 370 16.19 -10.99 -13.62
C ALA A 370 15.83 -10.59 -15.07
N PRO A 371 16.53 -9.58 -15.64
CA PRO A 371 16.39 -9.27 -17.05
C PRO A 371 16.77 -10.47 -17.91
N ALA A 372 16.39 -10.42 -19.19
CA ALA A 372 16.95 -11.37 -20.15
C ALA A 372 18.39 -10.94 -20.52
N ASP A 373 19.31 -11.90 -20.59
CA ASP A 373 20.75 -11.65 -20.87
C ASP A 373 21.01 -11.07 -22.28
N SER A 374 19.99 -11.09 -23.13
CA SER A 374 20.04 -10.54 -24.49
C SER A 374 18.67 -10.02 -24.89
N LYS A 375 18.60 -8.95 -25.69
CA LYS A 375 17.36 -8.49 -26.33
C LYS A 375 16.69 -9.62 -27.10
N TRP A 376 17.51 -10.49 -27.68
CA TRP A 376 17.06 -11.65 -28.44
C TRP A 376 16.58 -12.79 -27.55
N SER A 377 16.72 -12.76 -26.24
CA SER A 377 16.16 -13.78 -25.35
C SER A 377 14.66 -13.56 -25.08
N VAL A 378 14.14 -12.36 -25.39
CA VAL A 378 12.73 -12.01 -25.21
C VAL A 378 11.93 -12.32 -26.49
N MET A 379 10.90 -13.17 -26.39
CA MET A 379 10.11 -13.59 -27.56
C MET A 379 9.44 -12.45 -28.33
N VAL A 380 9.04 -11.36 -27.66
CA VAL A 380 8.40 -10.23 -28.34
C VAL A 380 9.36 -9.50 -29.27
N HIS A 381 10.63 -9.38 -28.87
CA HIS A 381 11.70 -8.75 -29.65
C HIS A 381 12.23 -9.64 -30.79
N ARG A 382 11.86 -10.93 -30.78
CA ARG A 382 12.12 -11.84 -31.92
C ARG A 382 11.04 -11.74 -33.01
N ARG A 383 9.96 -10.98 -32.80
CA ARG A 383 8.87 -10.90 -33.79
C ARG A 383 9.40 -10.24 -35.06
N LEU A 384 9.15 -10.89 -36.19
CA LEU A 384 9.43 -10.29 -37.48
C LEU A 384 8.46 -9.15 -37.74
N SER A 385 8.99 -8.07 -38.31
CA SER A 385 8.20 -6.95 -38.83
C SER A 385 7.26 -7.42 -39.94
N SER A 386 6.25 -6.60 -40.27
CA SER A 386 5.35 -6.90 -41.38
C SER A 386 6.12 -7.01 -42.71
N GLU A 387 7.12 -6.16 -42.91
CA GLU A 387 8.00 -6.17 -44.08
C GLU A 387 8.85 -7.44 -44.15
N GLU A 388 9.44 -7.87 -43.03
CA GLU A 388 10.22 -9.11 -42.98
C GLU A 388 9.36 -10.33 -43.24
N ARG A 389 8.13 -10.36 -42.72
CA ARG A 389 7.17 -11.43 -43.01
C ARG A 389 6.77 -11.45 -44.48
N GLN A 390 6.54 -10.27 -45.06
CA GLN A 390 6.22 -10.13 -46.46
C GLN A 390 7.40 -10.59 -47.34
N TYR A 391 8.62 -10.20 -46.98
CA TYR A 391 9.83 -10.68 -47.65
C TYR A 391 9.97 -12.21 -47.58
N ILE A 392 9.79 -12.81 -46.40
CA ILE A 392 9.82 -14.29 -46.28
C ILE A 392 8.79 -14.92 -47.22
N LYS A 393 7.58 -14.35 -47.29
CA LYS A 393 6.52 -14.84 -48.18
C LYS A 393 6.97 -14.81 -49.64
N GLU A 394 7.36 -13.64 -50.12
CA GLU A 394 7.76 -13.40 -51.51
C GLU A 394 8.98 -14.25 -51.89
N SER A 395 10.00 -14.28 -51.03
CA SER A 395 11.19 -15.11 -51.26
C SER A 395 10.89 -16.61 -51.27
N THR A 396 9.93 -17.07 -50.45
CA THR A 396 9.50 -18.47 -50.46
C THR A 396 8.75 -18.80 -51.75
N GLU A 397 7.91 -17.89 -52.24
CA GLU A 397 7.20 -18.02 -53.51
C GLU A 397 8.18 -18.03 -54.70
N GLN A 398 9.30 -17.30 -54.59
CA GLN A 398 10.41 -17.30 -55.55
C GLN A 398 11.34 -18.53 -55.42
N GLY A 399 11.02 -19.48 -54.54
CA GLY A 399 11.78 -20.73 -54.40
C GLY A 399 13.07 -20.63 -53.57
N MET A 400 13.31 -19.51 -52.87
CA MET A 400 14.47 -19.39 -51.99
C MET A 400 14.38 -20.39 -50.83
N THR A 401 15.54 -20.98 -50.48
CA THR A 401 15.62 -21.88 -49.32
C THR A 401 15.54 -21.10 -48.00
N PRO A 402 15.07 -21.73 -46.90
CA PRO A 402 15.05 -21.08 -45.59
C PRO A 402 16.40 -20.54 -45.14
N THR A 403 17.49 -21.20 -45.55
CA THR A 403 18.88 -20.78 -45.28
C THR A 403 19.22 -19.47 -45.98
N GLN A 404 18.91 -19.35 -47.28
CA GLN A 404 19.16 -18.12 -48.05
C GLN A 404 18.33 -16.95 -47.51
N ILE A 405 17.05 -17.19 -47.21
CA ILE A 405 16.16 -16.18 -46.63
C ILE A 405 16.71 -15.70 -45.28
N ALA A 406 17.13 -16.61 -44.40
CA ALA A 406 17.72 -16.26 -43.11
C ALA A 406 19.02 -15.44 -43.28
N GLN A 407 19.86 -15.78 -44.26
CA GLN A 407 21.11 -15.05 -44.52
C GLN A 407 20.84 -13.61 -44.98
N VAL A 408 19.87 -13.39 -45.87
CA VAL A 408 19.51 -12.03 -46.30
C VAL A 408 18.92 -11.22 -45.16
N LEU A 409 18.05 -11.83 -44.33
CA LEU A 409 17.49 -11.14 -43.17
C LEU A 409 18.57 -10.76 -42.14
N LYS A 410 19.61 -11.60 -41.95
CA LYS A 410 20.78 -11.23 -41.13
C LYS A 410 21.52 -10.04 -41.71
N GLN A 411 21.75 -10.03 -43.03
CA GLN A 411 22.41 -8.90 -43.72
C GLN A 411 21.61 -7.60 -43.62
N ARG A 412 20.28 -7.68 -43.51
CA ARG A 412 19.38 -6.54 -43.27
C ARG A 412 19.27 -6.14 -41.79
N GLY A 413 20.09 -6.70 -40.91
CA GLY A 413 20.18 -6.33 -39.50
C GLY A 413 19.39 -7.21 -38.52
N ASN A 414 18.73 -8.27 -38.98
CA ASN A 414 18.05 -9.22 -38.10
C ASN A 414 18.97 -10.37 -37.67
N GLU A 415 19.87 -10.11 -36.74
CA GLU A 415 20.88 -11.08 -36.29
C GLU A 415 20.29 -12.32 -35.60
N ALA A 416 19.09 -12.21 -35.01
CA ALA A 416 18.43 -13.30 -34.29
C ALA A 416 17.64 -14.28 -35.16
N ILE A 417 17.53 -14.01 -36.47
CA ILE A 417 16.85 -14.91 -37.38
C ILE A 417 17.65 -16.21 -37.55
N THR A 418 16.96 -17.34 -37.47
CA THR A 418 17.55 -18.68 -37.62
C THR A 418 16.81 -19.45 -38.70
N ASN A 419 17.51 -20.36 -39.38
CA ASN A 419 16.92 -21.22 -40.42
C ASN A 419 15.69 -21.96 -39.88
N ARG A 420 15.77 -22.50 -38.66
CA ARG A 420 14.64 -23.16 -37.97
C ARG A 420 13.42 -22.24 -37.84
N ARG A 421 13.64 -20.97 -37.56
CA ARG A 421 12.56 -19.98 -37.40
C ARG A 421 11.92 -19.63 -38.74
N VAL A 422 12.73 -19.41 -39.79
CA VAL A 422 12.23 -19.19 -41.15
C VAL A 422 11.41 -20.39 -41.62
N SER A 423 11.93 -21.62 -41.46
CA SER A 423 11.20 -22.85 -41.82
C SER A 423 9.88 -22.98 -41.05
N GLY A 424 9.87 -22.67 -39.75
CA GLY A 424 8.66 -22.69 -38.93
C GLY A 424 7.58 -21.71 -39.43
N LEU A 425 7.99 -20.50 -39.83
CA LEU A 425 7.09 -19.49 -40.37
C LEU A 425 6.54 -19.89 -41.73
N ILE A 426 7.38 -20.41 -42.63
CA ILE A 426 6.94 -20.95 -43.93
C ILE A 426 5.89 -22.04 -43.71
N PHE A 427 6.14 -22.95 -42.76
CA PHE A 427 5.19 -24.01 -42.43
C PHE A 427 3.87 -23.46 -41.88
N GLU A 428 3.92 -22.49 -40.97
CA GLU A 428 2.74 -21.84 -40.41
C GLU A 428 1.92 -21.15 -41.51
N MET A 429 2.58 -20.42 -42.42
CA MET A 429 1.96 -19.75 -43.56
C MET A 429 1.25 -20.73 -44.48
N LYS A 430 1.92 -21.84 -44.85
CA LYS A 430 1.31 -22.93 -45.64
C LYS A 430 0.09 -23.52 -44.93
N ARG A 431 0.16 -23.71 -43.62
CA ARG A 431 -0.96 -24.23 -42.81
C ARG A 431 -2.14 -23.26 -42.77
N THR A 432 -1.90 -21.95 -42.64
CA THR A 432 -2.96 -20.94 -42.72
C THR A 432 -3.58 -20.86 -44.11
N ALA A 433 -2.79 -20.95 -45.18
CA ALA A 433 -3.31 -21.00 -46.55
C ALA A 433 -4.19 -22.23 -46.77
N ALA A 434 -3.75 -23.41 -46.32
CA ALA A 434 -4.54 -24.65 -46.40
C ALA A 434 -5.86 -24.57 -45.61
N ARG A 435 -5.84 -23.95 -44.42
CA ARG A 435 -7.07 -23.70 -43.63
C ARG A 435 -8.02 -22.73 -44.32
N LYS A 436 -7.50 -21.69 -44.98
CA LYS A 436 -8.30 -20.72 -45.72
C LYS A 436 -8.94 -21.37 -46.95
N LYS A 437 -8.19 -22.18 -47.68
CA LYS A 437 -8.69 -22.98 -48.81
C LYS A 437 -9.82 -23.92 -48.40
N ARG A 438 -9.63 -24.73 -47.35
CA ARG A 438 -10.70 -25.60 -46.81
C ARG A 438 -11.97 -24.86 -46.40
N LYS A 439 -11.84 -23.63 -45.88
CA LYS A 439 -13.00 -22.80 -45.53
C LYS A 439 -13.72 -22.24 -46.75
N LEU A 440 -13.01 -21.98 -47.85
CA LEU A 440 -13.61 -21.56 -49.12
C LEU A 440 -14.30 -22.75 -49.79
N ASP A 441 -13.61 -23.88 -49.91
CA ASP A 441 -14.16 -25.12 -50.49
C ASP A 441 -15.41 -25.61 -49.73
N SER A 442 -15.44 -25.48 -48.39
CA SER A 442 -16.60 -25.81 -47.56
C SER A 442 -17.76 -24.83 -47.68
N LYS A 443 -17.53 -23.63 -48.21
CA LYS A 443 -18.56 -22.61 -48.40
C LYS A 443 -19.23 -22.75 -49.77
N ASP A 444 -18.45 -23.15 -50.78
CA ASP A 444 -18.94 -23.43 -52.13
C ASP A 444 -19.84 -24.69 -52.15
N LEU A 445 -19.51 -25.71 -51.36
CA LEU A 445 -20.35 -26.92 -51.18
C LEU A 445 -21.71 -26.68 -50.51
N ARG A 446 -22.01 -25.46 -50.02
CA ARG A 446 -23.32 -25.11 -49.42
C ARG A 446 -24.19 -24.28 -50.34
N HIS A 447 -23.76 -24.01 -51.58
CA HIS A 447 -24.54 -23.24 -52.54
C HIS A 447 -25.27 -24.08 -53.60
N ASP A 448 -24.98 -25.38 -53.71
CA ASP A 448 -25.59 -26.24 -54.75
C ASP A 448 -26.84 -27.03 -54.29
N ASP A 449 -27.24 -26.99 -53.02
CA ASP A 449 -28.37 -27.79 -52.50
C ASP A 449 -29.72 -27.03 -52.43
N ASN A 450 -29.83 -25.81 -52.97
CA ASN A 450 -31.05 -24.98 -52.84
C ASN A 450 -31.93 -24.86 -54.10
N ASP A 451 -31.59 -25.52 -55.21
CA ASP A 451 -32.36 -25.45 -56.47
C ASP A 451 -33.09 -26.76 -56.83
N ALA A 452 -33.36 -27.64 -55.87
CA ALA A 452 -34.27 -28.77 -56.08
C ALA A 452 -35.73 -28.34 -55.86
N GLU A 453 -36.41 -28.07 -56.97
CA GLU A 453 -37.85 -27.81 -57.09
C GLU A 453 -38.68 -28.76 -56.19
N ARG A 454 -39.44 -28.19 -55.26
CA ARG A 454 -40.49 -28.90 -54.51
C ARG A 454 -41.71 -29.08 -55.41
N PRO A 455 -42.21 -30.31 -55.62
CA PRO A 455 -43.48 -30.52 -56.32
C PRO A 455 -44.64 -30.02 -55.44
N ASN A 456 -45.47 -29.14 -56.01
CA ASN A 456 -46.77 -28.78 -55.46
C ASN A 456 -47.67 -30.01 -55.45
N TYR A 457 -48.06 -30.46 -54.25
CA TYR A 457 -49.28 -31.26 -54.10
C TYR A 457 -50.45 -30.30 -53.98
N VAL A 458 -51.35 -30.38 -54.95
CA VAL A 458 -52.69 -29.78 -54.97
C VAL A 458 -53.64 -30.77 -54.27
N GLU A 459 -54.48 -30.27 -53.37
CA GLU A 459 -55.62 -31.01 -52.79
C GLU A 459 -56.77 -31.20 -53.79
#